data_AF-W6NFU6-F1
#
_entry.id   AF-W6NFU6-F1
#
_cell.length_a   1.000
_cell.length_b   1.000
_cell.length_c   1.000
_cell.angle_alpha   90.00
_cell.angle_beta   90.00
_cell.angle_gamma   90.00
#
_symmetry.space_group_name_H-M   'P 1'
#
loop_
_entity.id
_entity.type
_entity.pdbx_description
1 polymer ?
#
loop_
_entity_poly.entity_id
_entity_poly.type
_entity_poly.pdbx_seq_one_letter_code
_entity_poly.pdbx_strand_id
1 'polypeptide(L)'
;MAVDLLLALIFPIWYRKCSTTPYIVVTIVIGTIYALPITVWGFIARDKEQIRFCNPPLGLAPGVSIFWSMSNIVINSAVVLVYLVIILVVRLKEKAATCHETRRVIKRLEVTVVVFVFSWYMAILGVNVGYALGLSEDGLAIWQSAMVFFGLLCYSQTFFVCLWRSAEYREAFLEQLYIMLGRRYQRKPGTGTSSTAKVIVQPITTKS
;
A
#
# COMPACT_ATOMS: atom_id res chain seq x y z
N MET A 1 -0.68 5.35 2.09
CA MET A 1 -1.87 4.87 1.34
C MET A 1 -3.18 5.13 2.08
N ALA A 2 -3.38 4.63 3.30
CA ALA A 2 -4.63 4.87 4.02
C ALA A 2 -4.90 6.36 4.34
N VAL A 3 -3.88 7.08 4.80
CA VAL A 3 -3.94 8.52 5.06
C VAL A 3 -4.19 9.31 3.78
N ASP A 4 -3.59 8.90 2.67
CA ASP A 4 -3.80 9.51 1.35
C ASP A 4 -5.27 9.41 0.91
N LEU A 5 -5.86 8.22 1.09
CA LEU A 5 -7.27 8.00 0.82
C LEU A 5 -8.19 8.77 1.78
N LEU A 6 -7.81 8.89 3.05
CA LEU A 6 -8.53 9.70 4.04
C LEU A 6 -8.56 11.18 3.61
N LEU A 7 -7.40 11.74 3.26
CA LEU A 7 -7.27 13.14 2.87
C LEU A 7 -8.05 13.44 1.58
N ALA A 8 -8.00 12.54 0.60
CA ALA A 8 -8.78 12.65 -0.63
C ALA A 8 -10.30 12.64 -0.39
N LEU A 9 -10.78 11.92 0.63
CA LEU A 9 -12.21 11.77 0.92
C LEU A 9 -12.76 12.84 1.86
N ILE A 10 -12.00 13.25 2.88
CA ILE A 10 -12.44 14.30 3.83
C ILE A 10 -12.28 15.68 3.22
N PHE A 11 -11.17 15.93 2.52
CA PHE A 11 -10.83 17.24 1.96
C PHE A 11 -10.63 17.19 0.45
N PRO A 12 -11.64 16.79 -0.34
CA PRO A 12 -11.49 16.57 -1.79
C PRO A 12 -11.05 17.84 -2.54
N ILE A 13 -11.51 19.02 -2.11
CA ILE A 13 -11.19 20.30 -2.75
C ILE A 13 -9.74 20.70 -2.45
N TRP A 14 -9.30 20.56 -1.20
CA TRP A 14 -7.93 20.88 -0.80
C TRP A 14 -6.93 19.89 -1.40
N TYR A 15 -7.25 18.59 -1.35
CA TYR A 15 -6.43 17.52 -1.93
C TYR A 15 -6.20 17.75 -3.43
N ARG A 16 -7.22 18.20 -4.17
CA ARG A 16 -7.08 18.52 -5.62
C ARG A 16 -6.31 19.82 -5.90
N LYS A 17 -6.30 20.77 -4.96
CA LYS A 17 -5.58 22.05 -5.10
C LYS A 17 -4.12 21.95 -4.63
N CYS A 18 -3.81 20.98 -3.79
CA CYS A 18 -2.46 20.76 -3.30
C CYS A 18 -1.57 20.29 -4.46
N SER A 19 -0.39 20.90 -4.58
CA SER A 19 0.61 20.43 -5.54
C SER A 19 1.09 19.02 -5.13
N THR A 20 1.13 18.11 -6.10
CA THR A 20 1.47 16.70 -5.85
C THR A 20 2.89 16.54 -5.28
N THR A 21 3.83 17.36 -5.75
CA THR A 21 5.26 17.27 -5.38
C THR A 21 5.51 17.50 -3.88
N PRO A 22 5.11 18.62 -3.25
CA PRO A 22 5.33 18.82 -1.82
C PRO A 22 4.60 17.78 -0.98
N TYR A 23 3.41 17.35 -1.39
CA TYR A 23 2.66 16.31 -0.69
C TYR A 23 3.39 14.96 -0.66
N ILE A 24 3.93 14.53 -1.80
CA ILE A 24 4.74 13.30 -1.90
C ILE A 24 6.01 13.42 -1.06
N VAL A 25 6.72 14.55 -1.15
CA VAL A 25 7.95 14.79 -0.37
C VAL A 25 7.67 14.69 1.13
N VAL A 26 6.60 15.32 1.62
CA VAL A 26 6.22 15.24 3.04
C VAL A 26 5.93 13.79 3.44
N THR A 27 5.22 13.04 2.62
CA THR A 27 4.88 11.64 2.91
C THR A 27 6.14 10.76 2.97
N ILE A 28 7.08 10.95 2.04
CA ILE A 28 8.37 10.25 2.03
C ILE A 28 9.19 10.61 3.26
N VAL A 29 9.27 11.89 3.61
CA VAL A 29 10.02 12.38 4.78
C VAL A 29 9.48 11.77 6.06
N ILE A 30 8.15 11.75 6.25
CA ILE A 30 7.53 11.13 7.44
C ILE A 30 7.88 9.64 7.52
N GLY A 31 7.74 8.90 6.42
CA GLY A 31 8.10 7.47 6.39
C GLY A 31 9.59 7.23 6.68
N THR A 32 10.45 8.11 6.15
CA THR A 32 11.90 8.04 6.32
C THR A 32 12.31 8.34 7.77
N ILE A 33 11.70 9.34 8.41
CA ILE A 33 11.94 9.69 9.82
C ILE A 33 11.57 8.51 10.75
N TYR A 34 10.55 7.74 10.41
CA TYR A 34 10.20 6.54 11.16
C TYR A 34 11.14 5.36 10.87
N ALA A 35 11.46 5.11 9.59
CA ALA A 35 12.23 3.93 9.18
C ALA A 35 13.72 4.03 9.53
N LEU A 36 14.33 5.22 9.41
CA LEU A 36 15.76 5.41 9.63
C LEU A 36 16.20 5.04 11.06
N PRO A 37 15.58 5.54 12.14
CA PRO A 37 15.98 5.19 13.51
C PRO A 37 15.90 3.68 13.78
N ILE A 38 14.85 3.01 13.30
CA ILE A 38 14.68 1.57 13.49
C ILE A 38 15.75 0.80 12.73
N THR A 39 16.08 1.24 11.51
CA THR A 39 17.14 0.61 10.70
C THR A 39 18.51 0.80 11.34
N VAL A 40 18.82 2.01 11.81
CA VAL A 40 20.09 2.32 12.48
C VAL A 40 20.20 1.52 13.79
N TRP A 41 19.14 1.48 14.60
CA TRP A 41 19.14 0.68 15.82
C TRP A 41 19.26 -0.81 15.51
N GLY A 42 18.53 -1.32 14.52
CA GLY A 42 18.65 -2.71 14.08
C GLY A 42 20.07 -3.05 13.62
N PHE A 43 20.76 -2.13 12.95
CA PHE A 43 22.15 -2.30 12.55
C PHE A 43 23.12 -2.33 13.74
N ILE A 44 22.94 -1.44 14.72
CA ILE A 44 23.79 -1.37 15.92
C ILE A 44 23.56 -2.58 16.84
N ALA A 45 22.30 -3.00 16.99
CA ALA A 45 21.91 -4.11 17.86
C ALA A 45 22.16 -5.49 17.23
N ARG A 46 22.70 -5.54 16.00
CA ARG A 46 22.91 -6.78 15.25
C ARG A 46 23.98 -7.64 15.93
N ASP A 47 23.62 -8.88 16.24
CA ASP A 47 24.52 -9.95 16.68
C ASP A 47 25.05 -10.75 15.47
N LYS A 48 26.06 -11.59 15.72
CA LYS A 48 26.66 -12.47 14.70
C LYS A 48 25.94 -13.82 14.57
N GLU A 49 24.75 -13.92 15.15
CA GLU A 49 23.99 -15.17 15.13
C GLU A 49 23.42 -15.43 13.74
N GLN A 50 23.46 -16.69 13.31
CA GLN A 50 22.93 -17.07 12.01
C GLN A 50 21.42 -17.25 12.10
N ILE A 51 20.68 -16.32 11.49
CA ILE A 51 19.24 -16.45 11.32
C ILE A 51 18.92 -17.63 10.39
N ARG A 52 17.97 -18.47 10.80
CA ARG A 52 17.55 -19.66 10.05
C ARG A 52 16.73 -19.31 8.80
N PHE A 53 15.96 -18.22 8.87
CA PHE A 53 15.11 -17.73 7.78
C PHE A 53 15.34 -16.24 7.56
N CYS A 54 15.47 -15.84 6.30
CA CYS A 54 15.54 -14.43 5.92
C CYS A 54 14.13 -13.82 5.88
N ASN A 55 13.62 -13.41 7.04
CA ASN A 55 12.37 -12.66 7.12
C ASN A 55 12.53 -11.39 8.00
N PRO A 56 11.69 -10.36 7.82
CA PRO A 56 11.84 -9.11 8.56
C PRO A 56 11.80 -9.28 10.08
N PRO A 57 10.88 -10.07 10.69
CA PRO A 57 10.84 -10.24 12.14
C PRO A 57 12.08 -10.90 12.75
N LEU A 58 12.71 -11.87 12.07
CA LEU A 58 13.90 -12.58 12.55
C LEU A 58 15.21 -11.87 12.19
N GLY A 59 15.21 -11.02 11.16
CA GLY A 59 16.39 -10.26 10.74
C GLY A 59 16.77 -9.11 11.68
N LEU A 60 15.90 -8.76 12.62
CA LEU A 60 16.13 -7.77 13.66
C LEU A 60 16.40 -8.45 15.00
N ALA A 61 17.34 -7.91 15.77
CA ALA A 61 17.57 -8.33 17.15
C ALA A 61 16.25 -8.30 17.95
N PRO A 62 16.01 -9.25 18.89
CA PRO A 62 14.71 -9.44 19.52
C PRO A 62 14.09 -8.16 20.10
N GLY A 63 14.89 -7.33 20.78
CA GLY A 63 14.43 -6.06 21.33
C GLY A 63 13.94 -5.07 20.26
N VAL A 64 14.64 -4.98 19.13
CA VAL A 64 14.27 -4.09 18.02
C VAL A 64 13.06 -4.65 17.27
N SER A 65 12.99 -5.98 17.09
CA SER A 65 11.86 -6.65 16.44
C SER A 65 10.56 -6.49 17.23
N ILE A 66 10.59 -6.62 18.55
CA ILE A 66 9.43 -6.38 19.42
C ILE A 66 9.00 -4.91 19.34
N PHE A 67 9.93 -3.96 19.44
CA PHE A 67 9.61 -2.53 19.33
C PHE A 67 9.00 -2.18 17.96
N TRP A 68 9.61 -2.65 16.87
CA TRP A 68 9.13 -2.44 15.51
C TRP A 68 7.74 -3.04 15.31
N SER A 69 7.54 -4.29 15.73
CA SER A 69 6.27 -4.98 15.53
C SER A 69 5.14 -4.38 16.38
N MET A 70 5.39 -3.99 17.63
CA MET A 70 4.41 -3.27 18.47
C MET A 70 4.06 -1.91 17.88
N SER A 71 5.06 -1.15 17.41
CA SER A 71 4.82 0.12 16.71
C SER A 71 3.94 -0.08 15.47
N ASN A 72 4.16 -1.16 14.70
CA ASN A 72 3.34 -1.50 13.55
C ASN A 72 1.90 -1.85 13.95
N ILE A 73 1.67 -2.55 15.07
CA ILE A 73 0.29 -2.78 15.58
C ILE A 73 -0.41 -1.44 15.83
N VAL A 74 0.25 -0.50 16.51
CA VAL A 74 -0.34 0.80 16.82
C VAL A 74 -0.69 1.57 15.54
N ILE A 75 0.26 1.67 14.60
CA ILE A 75 0.06 2.36 13.32
C ILE A 75 -1.06 1.70 12.52
N ASN A 76 -1.06 0.37 12.40
CA ASN A 76 -2.09 -0.34 11.65
C ASN A 76 -3.47 -0.22 12.31
N SER A 77 -3.55 -0.21 13.64
CA SER A 77 -4.79 0.00 14.37
C SER A 77 -5.35 1.41 14.10
N ALA A 78 -4.49 2.42 14.09
CA ALA A 78 -4.88 3.79 13.70
C ALA A 78 -5.38 3.86 12.25
N VAL A 79 -4.74 3.12 11.33
CA VAL A 79 -5.19 3.00 9.94
C VAL A 79 -6.59 2.37 9.84
N VAL A 80 -6.85 1.28 10.55
CA VAL A 80 -8.18 0.64 10.58
C VAL A 80 -9.23 1.61 11.13
N LEU A 81 -8.92 2.31 12.23
CA LEU A 81 -9.81 3.32 12.81
C LEU A 81 -10.14 4.42 11.80
N VAL A 82 -9.13 4.94 11.11
CA VAL A 82 -9.29 5.92 10.03
C VAL A 82 -10.24 5.41 8.94
N TYR A 83 -10.06 4.18 8.48
CA TYR A 83 -10.94 3.58 7.49
C TYR A 83 -12.38 3.41 7.98
N LEU A 84 -12.58 3.01 9.24
CA LEU A 84 -13.91 2.91 9.83
C LEU A 84 -14.61 4.27 9.90
N VAL A 85 -13.88 5.33 10.27
CA VAL A 85 -14.39 6.71 10.26
C VAL A 85 -14.79 7.13 8.85
N ILE A 86 -13.98 6.82 7.83
CA ILE A 86 -14.34 7.10 6.42
C ILE A 86 -15.64 6.39 6.06
N ILE A 87 -15.73 5.08 6.31
CA ILE A 87 -16.92 4.29 5.97
C ILE A 87 -18.15 4.87 6.66
N LEU A 88 -18.03 5.25 7.94
CA LEU A 88 -19.12 5.84 8.72
C LEU A 88 -19.54 7.20 8.15
N VAL A 89 -18.60 8.10 7.88
CA VAL A 89 -18.89 9.43 7.28
C VAL A 89 -19.57 9.29 5.91
N VAL A 90 -19.08 8.39 5.05
CA VAL A 90 -19.65 8.19 3.72
C VAL A 90 -21.06 7.57 3.82
N ARG A 91 -21.29 6.62 4.73
CA ARG A 91 -22.62 6.03 4.99
C ARG A 91 -23.62 7.03 5.58
N LEU A 92 -23.16 7.94 6.46
CA LEU A 92 -24.01 9.03 6.97
C LEU A 92 -24.41 10.00 5.85
N LYS A 93 -23.49 10.31 4.93
CA LYS A 93 -23.78 11.13 3.74
C LYS A 93 -24.68 10.42 2.73
N GLU A 94 -24.59 9.10 2.58
CA GLU A 94 -25.47 8.30 1.71
C GLU A 94 -26.94 8.40 2.15
N LYS A 95 -27.22 8.39 3.46
CA LYS A 95 -28.58 8.57 3.98
C LYS A 95 -29.18 9.95 3.63
N ALA A 96 -28.34 10.94 3.33
CA ALA A 96 -28.76 12.28 2.92
C ALA A 96 -28.79 12.49 1.39
N ALA A 97 -28.10 11.64 0.61
CA ALA A 97 -28.03 11.74 -0.85
C ALA A 97 -27.96 10.35 -1.51
N THR A 98 -29.06 9.96 -2.15
CA THR A 98 -29.25 8.65 -2.80
C THR A 98 -28.46 8.58 -4.11
N CYS A 99 -27.20 8.15 -4.09
CA CYS A 99 -26.39 7.98 -5.31
C CYS A 99 -25.71 6.61 -5.38
N HIS A 100 -25.92 5.88 -6.48
CA HIS A 100 -25.34 4.58 -6.79
C HIS A 100 -23.79 4.58 -6.73
N GLU A 101 -23.16 5.68 -7.16
CA GLU A 101 -21.70 5.80 -7.17
C GLU A 101 -21.10 5.82 -5.76
N THR A 102 -21.77 6.46 -4.79
CA THR A 102 -21.33 6.49 -3.38
C THR A 102 -21.30 5.08 -2.79
N ARG A 103 -22.35 4.28 -3.03
CA ARG A 103 -22.44 2.90 -2.55
C ARG A 103 -21.37 2.00 -3.17
N ARG A 104 -21.04 2.22 -4.44
CA ARG A 104 -19.94 1.54 -5.13
C ARG A 104 -18.57 1.87 -4.51
N VAL A 105 -18.35 3.12 -4.13
CA VAL A 105 -17.12 3.56 -3.43
C VAL A 105 -17.02 2.91 -2.04
N ILE A 106 -18.10 2.90 -1.26
CA ILE A 106 -18.13 2.26 0.08
C ILE A 106 -17.75 0.78 0.00
N LYS A 107 -18.40 0.00 -0.88
CA LYS A 107 -18.10 -1.44 -1.02
C LYS A 107 -16.65 -1.69 -1.37
N ARG A 108 -16.05 -0.84 -2.21
CA ARG A 108 -14.62 -0.93 -2.57
C ARG A 108 -13.72 -0.66 -1.36
N LEU A 109 -14.05 0.37 -0.58
CA LEU A 109 -13.32 0.70 0.65
C LEU A 109 -13.39 -0.45 1.65
N GLU A 110 -14.58 -1.00 1.89
CA GLU A 110 -14.77 -2.16 2.78
C GLU A 110 -13.92 -3.35 2.36
N VAL A 111 -13.93 -3.72 1.07
CA VAL A 111 -13.09 -4.80 0.56
C VAL A 111 -11.60 -4.51 0.79
N THR A 112 -11.13 -3.29 0.52
CA THR A 112 -9.73 -2.91 0.77
C THR A 112 -9.36 -3.02 2.26
N VAL A 113 -10.25 -2.61 3.17
CA VAL A 113 -10.04 -2.70 4.62
C VAL A 113 -9.98 -4.15 5.09
N VAL A 114 -10.93 -4.97 4.64
CA VAL A 114 -10.97 -6.41 4.94
C VAL A 114 -9.67 -7.07 4.49
N VAL A 115 -9.23 -6.85 3.24
CA VAL A 115 -7.98 -7.41 2.74
C VAL A 115 -6.78 -6.92 3.55
N PHE A 116 -6.71 -5.64 3.92
CA PHE A 116 -5.63 -5.10 4.76
C PHE A 116 -5.57 -5.77 6.14
N VAL A 117 -6.73 -5.96 6.78
CA VAL A 117 -6.83 -6.60 8.10
C VAL A 117 -6.41 -8.07 8.03
N PHE A 118 -6.93 -8.82 7.06
CA PHE A 118 -6.63 -10.26 6.92
C PHE A 118 -5.25 -10.57 6.32
N SER A 119 -4.52 -9.57 5.82
CA SER A 119 -3.15 -9.72 5.34
C SER A 119 -2.16 -9.14 6.35
N TRP A 120 -1.88 -7.85 6.24
CA TRP A 120 -0.81 -7.19 6.99
C TRP A 120 -1.05 -7.14 8.48
N TYR A 121 -2.28 -6.78 8.90
CA TYR A 121 -2.56 -6.65 10.32
C TYR A 121 -2.48 -8.01 11.02
N MET A 122 -3.06 -9.05 10.40
CA MET A 122 -2.96 -10.41 10.89
C MET A 122 -1.50 -10.91 10.95
N ALA A 123 -0.68 -10.60 9.95
CA ALA A 123 0.74 -10.96 9.94
C ALA A 123 1.49 -10.38 11.15
N ILE A 124 1.35 -9.07 11.39
CA ILE A 124 2.05 -8.38 12.49
C ILE A 124 1.47 -8.79 13.86
N LEU A 125 0.15 -8.95 13.96
CA LEU A 125 -0.49 -9.44 15.17
C LEU A 125 -0.01 -10.86 15.49
N GLY A 126 0.04 -11.74 14.49
CA GLY A 126 0.53 -13.11 14.62
C GLY A 126 1.98 -13.18 15.10
N VAL A 127 2.86 -12.30 14.60
CA VAL A 127 4.25 -12.19 15.08
C VAL A 127 4.29 -11.87 16.59
N ASN A 128 3.47 -10.91 17.04
CA ASN A 128 3.39 -10.54 18.46
C ASN A 128 2.75 -11.61 19.34
N VAL A 129 1.74 -12.33 18.84
CA VAL A 129 1.15 -13.48 19.52
C VAL A 129 2.21 -14.57 19.73
N GLY A 130 3.09 -14.80 18.74
CA GLY A 130 4.20 -15.73 18.88
C GLY A 130 5.14 -15.36 20.05
N TYR A 131 5.46 -14.07 20.20
CA TYR A 131 6.22 -13.57 21.35
C TYR A 131 5.45 -13.72 22.67
N ALA A 132 4.15 -13.39 22.68
CA ALA A 132 3.31 -13.43 23.88
C ALA A 132 3.08 -14.85 24.40
N LEU A 133 3.07 -15.86 23.52
CA LEU A 133 2.96 -17.26 23.89
C LEU A 133 4.28 -17.84 24.46
N GLY A 134 5.38 -17.09 24.43
CA GLY A 134 6.67 -17.56 24.95
C GLY A 134 7.21 -18.77 24.20
N LEU A 135 6.97 -18.84 22.89
CA LEU A 135 7.49 -19.93 22.06
C LEU A 135 9.02 -19.99 22.14
N SER A 136 9.58 -21.20 22.11
CA SER A 136 11.03 -21.39 21.96
C SER A 136 11.53 -20.72 20.68
N GLU A 137 12.81 -20.36 20.61
CA GLU A 137 13.35 -19.63 19.45
C GLU A 137 13.13 -20.37 18.12
N ASP A 138 13.29 -21.70 18.13
CA ASP A 138 12.99 -22.54 16.96
C ASP A 138 11.49 -22.54 16.59
N GLY A 139 10.61 -22.65 17.58
CA GLY A 139 9.16 -22.61 17.37
C GLY A 139 8.67 -21.24 16.89
N LEU A 140 9.26 -20.18 17.45
CA LEU A 140 9.00 -18.80 17.07
C LEU A 140 9.45 -18.52 15.63
N ALA A 141 10.62 -19.02 15.22
CA ALA A 141 11.13 -18.85 13.87
C ALA A 141 10.22 -19.49 12.81
N ILE A 142 9.70 -20.70 13.08
CA ILE A 142 8.74 -21.38 12.21
C ILE A 142 7.40 -20.62 12.19
N TRP A 143 6.90 -20.23 13.35
CA TRP A 143 5.65 -19.50 13.50
C TRP A 143 5.67 -18.16 12.75
N GLN A 144 6.70 -17.35 12.97
CA GLN A 144 6.87 -16.06 12.31
C GLN A 144 7.02 -16.24 10.79
N SER A 145 7.73 -17.29 10.35
CA SER A 145 7.84 -17.61 8.91
C SER A 145 6.50 -17.95 8.28
N ALA A 146 5.59 -18.62 9.00
CA ALA A 146 4.22 -18.84 8.54
C ALA A 146 3.43 -17.52 8.44
N MET A 147 3.62 -16.59 9.38
CA MET A 147 2.95 -15.28 9.35
C MET A 147 3.40 -14.40 8.19
N VAL A 148 4.63 -14.58 7.69
CA VAL A 148 5.17 -13.86 6.52
C VAL A 148 4.32 -14.12 5.27
N PHE A 149 3.67 -15.27 5.14
CA PHE A 149 2.74 -15.56 4.03
C PHE A 149 1.65 -14.48 3.92
N PHE A 150 1.05 -14.07 5.04
CA PHE A 150 0.05 -13.00 5.06
C PHE A 150 0.67 -11.63 4.72
N GLY A 151 1.93 -11.41 5.10
CA GLY A 151 2.70 -10.24 4.68
C GLY A 151 2.92 -10.17 3.16
N LEU A 152 3.22 -11.30 2.52
CA LEU A 152 3.39 -11.38 1.06
C LEU A 152 2.10 -11.05 0.30
N LEU A 153 0.94 -11.49 0.82
CA LEU A 153 -0.36 -11.11 0.28
C LEU A 153 -0.53 -9.59 0.28
N CYS A 154 -0.18 -8.92 1.39
CA CYS A 154 -0.22 -7.46 1.49
C CYS A 154 0.66 -6.76 0.45
N TYR A 155 1.87 -7.25 0.20
CA TYR A 155 2.76 -6.63 -0.79
C TYR A 155 2.22 -6.74 -2.22
N SER A 156 1.58 -7.86 -2.55
CA SER A 156 0.98 -8.07 -3.87
C SER A 156 -0.35 -7.34 -4.06
N GLN A 157 -1.07 -7.03 -2.99
CA GLN A 157 -2.45 -6.52 -3.06
C GLN A 157 -2.55 -5.21 -3.83
N THR A 158 -1.60 -4.30 -3.65
CA THR A 158 -1.66 -2.94 -4.21
C THR A 158 -1.66 -3.00 -5.73
N PHE A 159 -0.86 -3.90 -6.30
CA PHE A 159 -0.82 -4.14 -7.74
C PHE A 159 -2.18 -4.61 -8.26
N PHE A 160 -2.75 -5.68 -7.69
CA PHE A 160 -4.02 -6.25 -8.13
C PHE A 160 -5.20 -5.29 -7.92
N VAL A 161 -5.21 -4.55 -6.80
CA VAL A 161 -6.23 -3.54 -6.51
C VAL A 161 -6.16 -2.39 -7.53
N CYS A 162 -4.97 -1.89 -7.85
CA CYS A 162 -4.78 -0.84 -8.86
C CYS A 162 -5.22 -1.32 -10.26
N LEU A 163 -4.83 -2.54 -10.65
CA LEU A 163 -5.19 -3.15 -11.93
C LEU A 163 -6.70 -3.36 -12.09
N TRP A 164 -7.37 -3.77 -11.02
CA TRP A 164 -8.82 -3.97 -11.00
C TRP A 164 -9.59 -2.64 -10.98
N ARG A 165 -9.14 -1.66 -10.19
CA ARG A 165 -9.90 -0.45 -9.87
C ARG A 165 -9.72 0.69 -10.87
N SER A 166 -8.52 0.86 -11.44
CA SER A 166 -8.21 1.97 -12.33
C SER A 166 -8.12 1.49 -13.78
N ALA A 167 -9.07 1.93 -14.60
CA ALA A 167 -9.05 1.68 -16.04
C ALA A 167 -7.80 2.32 -16.68
N GLU A 168 -7.41 3.51 -16.23
CA GLU A 168 -6.21 4.23 -16.66
C GLU A 168 -4.94 3.44 -16.33
N TYR A 169 -4.83 2.90 -15.10
CA TYR A 169 -3.69 2.08 -14.69
C TYR A 169 -3.61 0.79 -15.52
N ARG A 170 -4.75 0.15 -15.78
CA ARG A 170 -4.82 -1.06 -16.61
C ARG A 170 -4.45 -0.79 -18.06
N GLU A 171 -4.90 0.33 -18.63
CA GLU A 171 -4.55 0.73 -19.99
C GLU A 171 -3.05 1.00 -20.11
N ALA A 172 -2.46 1.75 -19.18
CA ALA A 172 -1.03 2.01 -19.15
C ALA A 172 -0.20 0.72 -18.97
N PHE A 173 -0.65 -0.19 -18.10
CA PHE A 173 -0.01 -1.50 -17.92
C PHE A 173 -0.04 -2.33 -19.21
N LEU A 174 -1.20 -2.40 -19.88
CA LEU A 174 -1.32 -3.10 -21.16
C LEU A 174 -0.42 -2.44 -22.21
N GLU A 175 -0.43 -1.12 -22.33
CA GLU A 175 0.44 -0.38 -23.25
C GLU A 175 1.92 -0.77 -23.07
N GLN A 176 2.42 -0.77 -21.83
CA GLN A 176 3.77 -1.21 -21.51
C GLN A 176 4.02 -2.68 -21.88
N LEU A 177 3.05 -3.57 -21.59
CA LEU A 177 3.14 -4.98 -21.93
C LEU A 177 3.19 -5.21 -23.45
N TYR A 178 2.39 -4.49 -24.22
CA TYR A 178 2.40 -4.55 -25.68
C TYR A 178 3.76 -4.11 -26.24
N ILE A 179 4.34 -3.01 -25.69
CA ILE A 179 5.68 -2.54 -26.07
C ILE A 179 6.74 -3.60 -25.74
N MET A 180 6.71 -4.19 -24.54
CA MET A 180 7.66 -5.25 -24.15
C MET A 180 7.55 -6.50 -25.06
N LEU A 181 6.35 -6.80 -25.54
CA LEU A 181 6.09 -7.90 -26.47
C LEU A 181 6.35 -7.53 -27.94
N GLY A 182 6.91 -6.35 -28.23
CA GLY A 182 7.21 -5.88 -29.58
C GLY A 182 5.97 -5.61 -30.43
N ARG A 183 4.81 -5.42 -29.81
CA ARG A 183 3.51 -5.19 -30.48
C ARG A 183 3.11 -3.73 -30.38
N ARG A 184 2.43 -3.22 -31.42
CA ARG A 184 1.88 -1.86 -31.42
C ARG A 184 0.60 -1.82 -30.58
N TYR A 185 0.60 -1.05 -29.49
CA TYR A 185 -0.61 -0.82 -28.72
C TYR A 185 -1.55 0.14 -29.48
N GLN A 186 -2.80 -0.28 -29.70
CA GLN A 186 -3.84 0.56 -30.28
C GLN A 186 -4.73 1.06 -29.13
N ARG A 187 -4.52 2.33 -28.73
CA ARG A 187 -5.33 2.97 -27.69
C ARG A 187 -6.77 3.09 -28.20
N LYS A 188 -7.74 2.51 -27.47
CA LYS A 188 -9.16 2.71 -27.81
C LYS A 188 -9.49 4.21 -27.70
N PRO A 189 -10.13 4.83 -28.72
CA PRO A 189 -10.57 6.21 -28.59
C PRO A 189 -11.66 6.30 -27.53
N GLY A 190 -11.38 7.00 -26.43
CA GLY A 190 -12.33 7.23 -25.35
C GLY A 190 -13.45 8.17 -25.78
N THR A 191 -14.69 7.81 -25.43
CA THR A 191 -15.87 8.68 -25.56
C THR A 191 -15.78 9.86 -24.59
N GLY A 192 -15.33 11.02 -25.09
CA GLY A 192 -15.31 12.34 -24.43
C GLY A 192 -14.16 12.51 -23.42
N THR A 193 -13.34 13.56 -23.40
CA THR A 193 -13.40 14.92 -23.97
C THR A 193 -12.00 15.53 -23.99
N SER A 194 -11.81 16.47 -24.91
CA SER A 194 -10.81 17.55 -24.94
C SER A 194 -9.47 17.29 -25.63
N SER A 195 -9.40 17.90 -26.82
CA SER A 195 -8.27 18.07 -27.72
C SER A 195 -7.17 18.93 -27.09
N THR A 196 -6.17 18.34 -26.43
CA THR A 196 -4.87 19.02 -26.21
C THR A 196 -3.72 18.05 -25.94
N ALA A 197 -3.46 17.11 -26.86
CA ALA A 197 -2.18 16.39 -26.87
C ALA A 197 -1.89 15.87 -28.28
N LYS A 198 -1.69 16.77 -29.24
CA LYS A 198 -0.92 16.43 -30.45
C LYS A 198 0.56 16.33 -30.01
N VAL A 199 0.94 15.17 -29.49
CA VAL A 199 2.36 14.79 -29.45
C VAL A 199 2.75 14.58 -30.92
N ILE A 200 3.42 15.58 -31.48
CA ILE A 200 4.05 15.49 -32.79
C ILE A 200 5.16 14.46 -32.66
N VAL A 201 4.88 13.23 -33.08
CA VAL A 201 5.91 12.21 -33.33
C VAL A 201 6.67 12.69 -34.57
N GLN A 202 7.82 13.34 -34.37
CA GLN A 202 8.76 13.56 -35.48
C GLN A 202 9.41 12.22 -35.85
N PRO A 203 9.47 11.86 -37.16
CA PRO A 203 10.20 10.69 -37.60
C PRO A 203 11.71 10.94 -37.50
N ILE A 204 12.41 9.98 -36.90
CA ILE A 204 13.89 9.91 -36.91
C ILE A 204 14.31 9.67 -38.36
N THR A 205 14.78 10.72 -39.06
CA THR A 205 15.46 10.56 -40.34
C THR A 205 16.92 10.19 -40.08
N THR A 206 17.24 8.90 -40.19
CA THR A 206 18.59 8.43 -40.46
C THR A 206 19.00 8.89 -41.86
N LYS A 207 19.98 9.78 -41.96
CA LYS A 207 20.73 9.98 -43.20
C LYS A 207 22.09 9.29 -43.07
N SER A 208 22.32 8.40 -44.03
CA SER A 208 23.61 7.84 -44.43
C SER A 208 24.51 8.89 -45.04
#